data_AF-A0A7Z7AX00-F1
#
_entry.id   AF-A0A7Z7AX00-F1
#
_cell.length_a   1.000
_cell.length_b   1.000
_cell.length_c   1.000
_cell.angle_alpha   90.00
_cell.angle_beta   90.00
_cell.angle_gamma   90.00
#
_symmetry.space_group_name_H-M   'P 1'
#
loop_
_entity.id
_entity.type
_entity.pdbx_description
1 polymer ?
#
loop_
_entity_poly.entity_id
_entity_poly.type
_entity_poly.pdbx_seq_one_letter_code
_entity_poly.pdbx_strand_id
1 'polypeptide(L)'
;MENEDKIKKLNDSFHRNSGQILGMALHIETQLDHFIANYFSNPQNYRTLIFKDLIILDMSFGRKIRIFIEICKKEQINKKWLNEIKETIEFVQRIRNRVAHDQATFYQQEEKIVLQKKKSVTNKEDELEITDTLVDEVDKKRLFCLQEISKVAIKISELKKEDSDW
;
A
#
# COMPACT_ATOMS: atom_id res chain seq x y z
N MET A 1 37.32 -9.67 7.45
CA MET A 1 36.77 -9.32 8.78
C MET A 1 36.03 -7.98 8.78
N GLU A 2 36.64 -6.79 8.87
CA GLU A 2 35.87 -5.53 8.98
C GLU A 2 34.92 -5.24 7.80
N ASN A 3 35.33 -5.58 6.57
CA ASN A 3 34.54 -5.34 5.36
C ASN A 3 33.35 -6.31 5.23
N GLU A 4 33.50 -7.55 5.70
CA GLU A 4 32.45 -8.57 5.66
C GLU A 4 31.33 -8.24 6.65
N ASP A 5 31.68 -7.75 7.85
CA ASP A 5 30.69 -7.35 8.86
C ASP A 5 29.87 -6.14 8.40
N LYS A 6 30.48 -5.20 7.67
CA LYS A 6 29.77 -4.05 7.08
C LYS A 6 28.80 -4.48 5.98
N ILE A 7 29.26 -5.31 5.04
CA ILE A 7 28.40 -5.83 3.95
C ILE A 7 27.22 -6.60 4.54
N LYS A 8 27.46 -7.42 5.57
CA LYS A 8 26.40 -8.15 6.26
C LYS A 8 25.37 -7.21 6.89
N LYS A 9 25.81 -6.19 7.64
CA LYS A 9 24.91 -5.19 8.24
C LYS A 9 24.08 -4.45 7.19
N LEU A 10 24.67 -4.10 6.06
CA LEU A 10 23.97 -3.44 4.96
C LEU A 10 22.89 -4.34 4.37
N ASN A 11 23.22 -5.61 4.13
CA ASN A 11 22.27 -6.57 3.58
C ASN A 11 21.13 -6.88 4.56
N ASP A 12 21.44 -7.01 5.85
CA ASP A 12 20.45 -7.20 6.91
C ASP A 12 19.49 -6.00 6.99
N SER A 13 20.02 -4.77 6.91
CA SER A 13 19.20 -3.55 6.88
C SER A 13 18.30 -3.50 5.65
N PHE A 14 18.85 -3.78 4.46
CA PHE A 14 18.10 -3.81 3.22
C PHE A 14 16.94 -4.80 3.26
N HIS A 15 17.18 -6.04 3.73
CA HIS A 15 16.15 -7.06 3.82
C HIS A 15 15.08 -6.74 4.87
N ARG A 16 15.50 -6.23 6.03
CA ARG A 16 14.57 -5.77 7.08
C ARG A 16 13.64 -4.68 6.55
N ASN A 17 14.21 -3.64 5.95
CA ASN A 17 13.47 -2.49 5.45
C ASN A 17 12.54 -2.87 4.29
N SER A 18 13.01 -3.77 3.40
CA SER A 18 12.17 -4.36 2.36
C SER A 18 10.96 -5.10 2.94
N GLY A 19 11.20 -5.94 3.95
CA GLY A 19 10.12 -6.67 4.65
C GLY A 19 9.10 -5.73 5.30
N GLN A 20 9.56 -4.65 5.92
CA GLN A 20 8.69 -3.63 6.51
C GLN A 20 7.81 -2.97 5.47
N ILE A 21 8.38 -2.51 4.34
CA ILE A 21 7.62 -1.89 3.24
C ILE A 21 6.55 -2.85 2.69
N LEU A 22 6.90 -4.12 2.49
CA LEU A 22 5.95 -5.14 2.02
C LEU A 22 4.79 -5.31 3.02
N GLY A 23 5.09 -5.39 4.32
CA GLY A 23 4.09 -5.48 5.37
C GLY A 23 3.19 -4.24 5.47
N MET A 24 3.76 -3.05 5.28
CA MET A 24 3.01 -1.79 5.29
C MET A 24 1.99 -1.72 4.15
N ALA A 25 2.39 -2.13 2.94
CA ALA A 25 1.50 -2.19 1.79
C ALA A 25 0.37 -3.23 1.99
N LEU A 26 0.71 -4.41 2.53
CA LEU A 26 -0.26 -5.45 2.86
C LEU A 26 -1.32 -4.96 3.86
N HIS A 27 -0.95 -4.12 4.82
CA HIS A 27 -1.89 -3.56 5.77
C HIS A 27 -2.91 -2.63 5.11
N ILE A 28 -2.48 -1.77 4.18
CA ILE A 28 -3.41 -0.94 3.39
C ILE A 28 -4.34 -1.84 2.57
N GLU A 29 -3.79 -2.85 1.90
CA GLU A 29 -4.57 -3.80 1.10
C GLU A 29 -5.64 -4.51 1.94
N THR A 30 -5.26 -4.99 3.13
CA THR A 30 -6.19 -5.62 4.09
C THR A 30 -7.30 -4.65 4.51
N GLN A 31 -6.98 -3.37 4.71
CA GLN A 31 -7.98 -2.35 5.06
C GLN A 31 -8.95 -2.08 3.91
N LEU A 32 -8.47 -2.07 2.66
CA LEU A 32 -9.34 -2.02 1.49
C LEU A 32 -10.24 -3.24 1.40
N ASP A 33 -9.74 -4.43 1.73
CA ASP A 33 -10.54 -5.66 1.71
C ASP A 33 -11.72 -5.56 2.67
N HIS A 34 -11.45 -5.10 3.89
CA HIS A 34 -12.49 -4.85 4.89
C HIS A 34 -13.48 -3.77 4.45
N PHE A 35 -13.00 -2.67 3.89
CA PHE A 35 -13.85 -1.59 3.38
C PHE A 35 -14.82 -2.11 2.31
N ILE A 36 -14.30 -2.81 1.30
CA ILE A 36 -15.09 -3.30 0.16
C ILE A 36 -16.12 -4.33 0.63
N ALA A 37 -15.70 -5.29 1.47
CA ALA A 37 -16.60 -6.31 2.01
C ALA A 37 -17.76 -5.68 2.79
N ASN A 38 -17.46 -4.69 3.64
CA ASN A 38 -18.47 -4.00 4.45
C ASN A 38 -19.41 -3.16 3.60
N TYR A 39 -18.92 -2.52 2.55
CA TYR A 39 -19.77 -1.71 1.68
C TYR A 39 -20.86 -2.55 1.00
N PHE A 40 -20.53 -3.75 0.52
CA PHE A 40 -21.46 -4.63 -0.20
C PHE A 40 -22.27 -5.56 0.70
N SER A 41 -21.86 -5.79 1.94
CA SER A 41 -22.48 -6.78 2.82
C SER A 41 -22.60 -6.28 4.26
N ASN A 42 -23.32 -5.16 4.43
CA ASN A 42 -23.73 -4.62 5.72
C ASN A 42 -25.22 -4.94 5.98
N PRO A 43 -25.61 -5.45 7.18
CA PRO A 43 -24.76 -5.82 8.32
C PRO A 43 -23.87 -7.03 8.03
N GLN A 44 -22.69 -7.05 8.66
CA GLN A 44 -21.74 -8.15 8.54
C GLN A 44 -22.39 -9.49 8.93
N ASN A 45 -22.29 -10.47 8.05
CA ASN A 45 -22.74 -11.83 8.30
C ASN A 45 -21.83 -12.85 7.60
N TYR A 46 -22.17 -14.14 7.63
CA TYR A 46 -21.36 -15.19 7.00
C TYR A 46 -21.08 -14.92 5.51
N ARG A 47 -21.99 -14.25 4.79
CA ARG A 47 -21.81 -13.90 3.37
C ARG A 47 -20.72 -12.85 3.19
N THR A 48 -20.53 -11.96 4.16
CA THR A 48 -19.43 -10.97 4.15
C THR A 48 -18.08 -11.67 4.21
N LEU A 49 -17.95 -12.72 5.02
CA LEU A 49 -16.73 -13.53 5.10
C LEU A 49 -16.50 -14.31 3.80
N ILE A 50 -17.52 -14.99 3.29
CA ILE A 50 -17.43 -15.73 2.01
C ILE A 50 -17.05 -14.78 0.86
N PHE A 51 -17.67 -13.61 0.78
CA PHE A 51 -17.36 -12.62 -0.25
C PHE A 51 -15.94 -12.07 -0.11
N LYS A 52 -15.49 -11.80 1.12
CA LYS A 52 -14.12 -11.38 1.37
C LYS A 52 -13.13 -12.46 0.93
N ASP A 53 -13.33 -13.70 1.39
CA ASP A 53 -12.34 -14.76 1.25
C ASP A 53 -12.29 -15.34 -0.17
N LEU A 54 -13.45 -15.51 -0.84
CA LEU A 54 -13.50 -16.14 -2.16
C LEU A 54 -13.34 -15.16 -3.33
N ILE A 55 -13.57 -13.87 -3.10
CA ILE A 55 -13.62 -12.89 -4.19
C ILE A 55 -12.63 -11.76 -3.94
N ILE A 56 -12.66 -11.11 -2.77
CA ILE A 56 -11.86 -9.91 -2.54
C ILE A 56 -10.38 -10.26 -2.34
N LEU A 57 -10.04 -11.28 -1.54
CA LEU A 57 -8.65 -11.64 -1.24
C LEU A 57 -7.85 -11.96 -2.51
N ASP A 58 -8.47 -12.62 -3.49
CA ASP A 58 -7.84 -12.98 -4.76
C ASP A 58 -7.66 -11.81 -5.74
N MET A 59 -8.24 -10.63 -5.44
CA MET A 59 -8.04 -9.46 -6.28
C MET A 59 -6.64 -8.86 -6.09
N SER A 60 -6.09 -8.32 -7.18
CA SER A 60 -4.87 -7.53 -7.06
C SER A 60 -5.10 -6.24 -6.28
N PHE A 61 -4.07 -5.77 -5.60
CA PHE A 61 -4.07 -4.50 -4.89
C PHE A 61 -4.58 -3.33 -5.77
N GLY A 62 -4.14 -3.26 -7.03
CA GLY A 62 -4.61 -2.24 -7.99
C GLY A 62 -6.11 -2.33 -8.30
N ARG A 63 -6.67 -3.54 -8.34
CA ARG A 63 -8.12 -3.74 -8.54
C ARG A 63 -8.91 -3.28 -7.32
N LYS A 64 -8.44 -3.58 -6.11
CA LYS A 64 -9.04 -3.15 -4.84
C LYS A 64 -9.09 -1.63 -4.73
N ILE A 65 -7.97 -0.95 -5.06
CA ILE A 65 -7.92 0.52 -5.12
C ILE A 65 -8.98 1.06 -6.08
N ARG A 66 -9.09 0.50 -7.29
CA ARG A 66 -10.09 0.94 -8.27
C ARG A 66 -11.51 0.81 -7.73
N ILE A 67 -11.85 -0.33 -7.11
CA ILE A 67 -13.18 -0.55 -6.53
C ILE A 67 -13.47 0.47 -5.43
N PHE A 68 -12.51 0.70 -4.51
CA PHE A 68 -12.63 1.74 -3.48
C PHE A 68 -12.93 3.12 -4.07
N ILE A 69 -12.17 3.54 -5.08
CA ILE A 69 -12.38 4.84 -5.74
C ILE A 69 -13.77 4.94 -6.39
N GLU A 70 -14.23 3.88 -7.06
CA GLU A 70 -15.57 3.87 -7.68
C GLU A 70 -16.70 3.91 -6.65
N ILE A 71 -16.55 3.21 -5.50
CA ILE A 71 -17.48 3.33 -4.37
C ILE A 71 -17.52 4.78 -3.88
N CYS A 72 -16.37 5.39 -3.61
CA CYS A 72 -16.29 6.78 -3.13
C CYS A 72 -16.92 7.78 -4.11
N LYS A 73 -16.74 7.59 -5.42
CA LYS A 73 -17.40 8.44 -6.43
C LYS A 73 -18.91 8.27 -6.42
N LYS A 74 -19.40 7.03 -6.31
CA LYS A 74 -20.83 6.73 -6.25
C LYS A 74 -21.49 7.36 -5.03
N GLU A 75 -20.81 7.32 -3.90
CA GLU A 75 -21.25 7.93 -2.63
C GLU A 75 -20.90 9.43 -2.54
N GLN A 76 -20.49 10.05 -3.65
CA GLN A 76 -20.22 11.49 -3.77
C GLN A 76 -19.19 12.04 -2.76
N ILE A 77 -18.21 11.23 -2.37
CA ILE A 77 -17.11 11.66 -1.52
C ILE A 77 -16.32 12.77 -2.22
N ASN A 78 -15.90 13.77 -1.45
CA ASN A 78 -15.19 14.94 -1.95
C ASN A 78 -14.01 14.54 -2.85
N LYS A 79 -14.01 15.03 -4.10
CA LYS A 79 -13.03 14.67 -5.12
C LYS A 79 -11.58 15.01 -4.73
N LYS A 80 -11.35 16.14 -4.08
CA LYS A 80 -10.00 16.56 -3.66
C LYS A 80 -9.46 15.60 -2.60
N TRP A 81 -10.30 15.30 -1.61
CA TRP A 81 -9.98 14.33 -0.56
C TRP A 81 -9.71 12.93 -1.14
N LEU A 82 -10.55 12.47 -2.06
CA LEU A 82 -10.38 11.17 -2.72
C LEU A 82 -9.08 11.08 -3.53
N ASN A 83 -8.70 12.16 -4.22
CA ASN A 83 -7.45 12.20 -4.97
C ASN A 83 -6.23 12.11 -4.05
N GLU A 84 -6.25 12.78 -2.91
CA GLU A 84 -5.15 12.73 -1.93
C GLU A 84 -4.95 11.31 -1.37
N ILE A 85 -6.05 10.62 -1.04
CA ILE A 85 -6.02 9.22 -0.62
C ILE A 85 -5.42 8.35 -1.72
N LYS A 86 -5.92 8.53 -2.96
CA LYS A 86 -5.49 7.75 -4.12
C LYS A 86 -3.99 7.89 -4.38
N GLU A 87 -3.48 9.12 -4.47
CA GLU A 87 -2.06 9.41 -4.69
C GLU A 87 -1.18 8.79 -3.60
N THR A 88 -1.65 8.83 -2.35
CA THR A 88 -0.94 8.27 -1.21
C THR A 88 -0.90 6.73 -1.26
N ILE A 89 -1.99 6.06 -1.64
CA ILE A 89 -1.97 4.60 -1.83
C ILE A 89 -1.09 4.22 -3.02
N GLU A 90 -1.18 4.96 -4.14
CA GLU A 90 -0.37 4.71 -5.34
C GLU A 90 1.13 4.88 -5.06
N PHE A 91 1.52 5.82 -4.19
CA PHE A 91 2.89 5.94 -3.70
C PHE A 91 3.34 4.64 -3.01
N VAL A 92 2.60 4.15 -2.01
CA VAL A 92 2.97 2.94 -1.26
C VAL A 92 3.00 1.72 -2.18
N GLN A 93 1.99 1.57 -3.05
CA GLN A 93 1.93 0.49 -4.03
C GLN A 93 3.14 0.50 -4.97
N ARG A 94 3.55 1.69 -5.45
CA ARG A 94 4.72 1.83 -6.32
C ARG A 94 5.98 1.37 -5.61
N ILE A 95 6.24 1.80 -4.37
CA ILE A 95 7.42 1.38 -3.61
C ILE A 95 7.40 -0.13 -3.34
N ARG A 96 6.24 -0.69 -2.92
CA ARG A 96 6.06 -2.14 -2.75
C ARG A 96 6.39 -2.92 -4.03
N ASN A 97 5.92 -2.45 -5.17
CA ASN A 97 6.16 -3.11 -6.45
C ASN A 97 7.64 -3.09 -6.82
N ARG A 98 8.34 -2.00 -6.53
CA ARG A 98 9.79 -1.92 -6.69
C ARG A 98 10.50 -2.94 -5.81
N VAL A 99 10.21 -2.96 -4.51
CA VAL A 99 10.78 -3.94 -3.57
C VAL A 99 10.52 -5.40 -4.00
N ALA A 100 9.33 -5.69 -4.54
CA ALA A 100 8.96 -7.05 -4.93
C ALA A 100 9.53 -7.52 -6.28
N HIS A 101 9.89 -6.61 -7.19
CA HIS A 101 10.13 -6.96 -8.60
C HIS A 101 11.42 -6.42 -9.20
N ASP A 102 11.99 -5.34 -8.65
CA ASP A 102 13.27 -4.80 -9.10
C ASP A 102 14.43 -5.71 -8.65
N GLN A 103 15.56 -5.60 -9.36
CA GLN A 103 16.79 -6.31 -9.00
C GLN A 103 17.59 -5.48 -8.00
N ALA A 104 18.13 -6.13 -6.97
CA ALA A 104 19.05 -5.51 -6.05
C ALA A 104 20.46 -5.47 -6.65
N THR A 105 21.07 -4.29 -6.67
CA THR A 105 22.43 -4.03 -7.14
C THR A 105 23.26 -3.49 -5.99
N PHE A 106 24.44 -4.09 -5.75
CA PHE A 106 25.36 -3.65 -4.71
C PHE A 106 26.46 -2.75 -5.30
N TYR A 107 26.54 -1.52 -4.81
CA TYR A 107 27.59 -0.56 -5.16
C TYR A 107 28.69 -0.60 -4.10
N GLN A 108 29.74 -1.37 -4.36
CA GLN A 108 30.83 -1.63 -3.40
C GLN A 108 31.59 -0.37 -2.97
N GLN A 109 31.78 0.60 -3.87
CA GLN A 109 32.48 1.86 -3.56
C GLN A 109 31.66 2.83 -2.71
N GLU A 110 30.33 2.77 -2.82
CA GLU A 110 29.39 3.65 -2.13
C GLU A 110 28.76 2.97 -0.91
N GLU A 111 29.16 1.73 -0.61
CA GLU A 111 28.64 0.89 0.49
C GLU A 111 27.09 0.87 0.54
N LYS A 112 26.41 0.80 -0.62
CA LYS A 112 24.93 0.84 -0.70
C LYS A 112 24.31 -0.26 -1.56
N ILE A 113 23.08 -0.63 -1.24
CA ILE A 113 22.23 -1.53 -2.05
C ILE A 113 21.07 -0.72 -2.61
N VAL A 114 20.90 -0.76 -3.92
CA VAL A 114 19.77 -0.11 -4.60
C VAL A 114 18.95 -1.11 -5.39
N LEU A 115 17.68 -0.76 -5.61
CA LEU A 115 16.79 -1.44 -6.51
C LEU A 115 16.83 -0.80 -7.89
N GLN A 116 16.96 -1.63 -8.93
CA GLN A 116 16.95 -1.21 -10.33
C GLN A 116 15.97 -2.06 -11.14
N LYS A 117 15.28 -1.42 -12.08
CA LYS A 117 14.46 -2.15 -13.04
C LYS A 117 15.35 -3.03 -13.91
N LYS A 118 14.91 -4.27 -14.19
CA LYS A 118 15.63 -5.23 -15.06
C LYS A 118 16.02 -4.68 -16.43
N LYS A 119 15.24 -3.73 -16.97
CA LYS A 119 15.46 -3.13 -18.30
C LYS A 119 16.35 -1.89 -18.27
N SER A 120 16.68 -1.36 -17.09
CA SER A 120 17.33 -0.05 -16.90
C SER A 120 18.74 -0.17 -16.31
N VAL A 121 19.45 -1.28 -16.55
CA VAL A 121 20.80 -1.53 -15.99
C VAL A 121 21.80 -0.39 -16.29
N THR A 122 21.57 0.39 -17.35
CA THR A 122 22.40 1.53 -17.76
C THR A 122 21.90 2.90 -17.29
N ASN A 123 20.67 3.02 -16.78
CA ASN A 123 20.07 4.32 -16.45
C ASN A 123 19.92 4.53 -14.93
N LYS A 124 20.80 5.35 -14.36
CA LYS A 124 20.85 5.64 -12.90
C LYS A 124 19.61 6.36 -12.37
N GLU A 125 18.83 7.01 -13.23
CA GLU A 125 17.61 7.73 -12.85
C GLU A 125 16.51 6.82 -12.27
N ASP A 126 16.58 5.51 -12.56
CA ASP A 126 15.63 4.52 -12.09
C ASP A 126 16.04 3.86 -10.76
N GLU A 127 17.08 4.32 -10.08
CA GLU A 127 17.54 3.72 -8.80
C GLU A 127 16.59 4.04 -7.64
N LEU A 128 16.49 3.12 -6.67
CA LEU A 128 15.87 3.37 -5.38
C LEU A 128 16.68 2.72 -4.28
N GLU A 129 17.17 3.54 -3.37
CA GLU A 129 17.81 3.07 -2.16
C GLU A 129 16.77 2.80 -1.08
N ILE A 130 16.83 1.63 -0.45
CA ILE A 130 15.89 1.23 0.61
C ILE A 130 16.47 1.64 1.97
N THR A 131 16.27 2.90 2.32
CA THR A 131 16.77 3.51 3.56
C THR A 131 15.71 3.52 4.67
N ASP A 132 16.14 3.71 5.92
CA ASP A 132 15.21 3.89 7.05
C ASP A 132 14.31 5.13 6.84
N THR A 133 14.83 6.21 6.24
CA THR A 133 14.05 7.40 5.88
C THR A 133 12.90 7.08 4.91
N LEU A 134 13.16 6.23 3.92
CA LEU A 134 12.12 5.78 2.99
C LEU A 134 11.08 4.92 3.72
N VAL A 135 11.51 4.04 4.63
CA VAL A 135 10.59 3.23 5.45
C VAL A 135 9.67 4.14 6.27
N ASP A 136 10.22 5.17 6.92
CA ASP A 136 9.44 6.15 7.69
C ASP A 136 8.45 6.94 6.81
N GLU A 137 8.84 7.30 5.58
CA GLU A 137 7.95 7.95 4.63
C GLU A 137 6.80 7.04 4.22
N VAL A 138 7.10 5.78 3.87
CA VAL A 138 6.08 4.77 3.54
C VAL A 138 5.16 4.54 4.73
N ASP A 139 5.67 4.52 5.96
CA ASP A 139 4.87 4.30 7.16
C ASP A 139 3.91 5.47 7.43
N LYS A 140 4.38 6.71 7.30
CA LYS A 140 3.51 7.91 7.40
C LYS A 140 2.38 7.86 6.38
N LYS A 141 2.70 7.48 5.14
CA LYS A 141 1.73 7.33 4.05
C LYS A 141 0.75 6.18 4.33
N ARG A 142 1.22 5.04 4.86
CA ARG A 142 0.36 3.95 5.33
C ARG A 142 -0.63 4.44 6.40
N LEU A 143 -0.13 5.08 7.46
CA LEU A 143 -0.97 5.56 8.56
C LEU A 143 -2.06 6.52 8.08
N PHE A 144 -1.69 7.46 7.20
CA PHE A 144 -2.65 8.36 6.56
C PHE A 144 -3.72 7.56 5.80
N CYS A 145 -3.34 6.62 4.92
CA CYS A 145 -4.30 5.80 4.19
C CYS A 145 -5.27 5.06 5.11
N LEU A 146 -4.78 4.42 6.17
CA LEU A 146 -5.63 3.66 7.10
C LEU A 146 -6.66 4.54 7.80
N GLN A 147 -6.24 5.73 8.24
CA GLN A 147 -7.12 6.70 8.88
C GLN A 147 -8.18 7.21 7.91
N GLU A 148 -7.77 7.62 6.71
CA GLU A 148 -8.69 8.21 5.73
C GLU A 148 -9.68 7.19 5.15
N ILE A 149 -9.25 5.96 4.87
CA ILE A 149 -10.18 4.87 4.46
C ILE A 149 -11.24 4.65 5.54
N SER A 150 -10.85 4.67 6.81
CA SER A 150 -11.78 4.49 7.94
C SER A 150 -12.76 5.66 8.06
N LYS A 151 -12.29 6.91 7.90
CA LYS A 151 -13.14 8.11 7.89
C LYS A 151 -14.16 8.07 6.75
N VAL A 152 -13.73 7.65 5.56
CA VAL A 152 -14.64 7.47 4.42
C VAL A 152 -15.71 6.42 4.71
N ALA A 153 -15.33 5.29 5.34
CA ALA A 153 -16.30 4.25 5.72
C ALA A 153 -17.39 4.78 6.67
N ILE A 154 -16.97 5.56 7.68
CA ILE A 154 -17.89 6.22 8.63
C ILE A 154 -18.81 7.18 7.87
N LYS A 155 -18.25 8.04 7.01
CA LYS A 155 -19.02 9.02 6.26
C LYS A 155 -20.09 8.38 5.36
N ILE A 156 -19.74 7.30 4.67
CA ILE A 156 -20.70 6.53 3.85
C ILE A 156 -21.80 5.92 4.74
N SER A 157 -21.44 5.42 5.91
CA SER A 157 -22.44 4.87 6.84
C SER A 157 -23.39 5.93 7.38
N GLU A 158 -22.93 7.17 7.59
CA GLU A 158 -23.77 8.29 8.01
C GLU A 158 -24.77 8.68 6.91
N LEU A 159 -24.28 8.82 5.67
CA LEU A 159 -25.13 9.13 4.51
C LEU A 159 -26.25 8.10 4.33
N LYS A 160 -25.94 6.81 4.48
CA LYS A 160 -26.94 5.73 4.36
C LYS A 160 -28.01 5.74 5.47
N LYS A 161 -27.71 6.29 6.65
CA LYS A 161 -28.70 6.42 7.73
C LYS A 161 -29.65 7.57 7.46
N GLU A 162 -29.11 8.70 6.97
CA GLU A 162 -29.92 9.86 6.57
C GLU A 162 -30.94 9.47 5.48
N ASP A 163 -30.55 8.60 4.54
CA ASP A 163 -31.45 8.09 3.49
C ASP A 163 -32.52 7.09 4.00
N SER A 164 -32.31 6.44 5.15
CA SER A 164 -33.24 5.44 5.71
C SER A 164 -34.30 6.02 6.66
N ASP A 165 -34.11 7.27 7.10
CA ASP A 165 -35.01 7.97 8.02
C ASP A 165 -36.09 8.81 7.28
N TRP A 166 -36.26 8.60 5.97
CA TRP A 166 -37.34 9.12 5.11
C TRP A 166 -38.25 8.00 4.61
#